data_AF-A0A959HB09-F1
#
_entry.id   AF-A0A959HB09-F1
#
_cell.length_a   1.000
_cell.length_b   1.000
_cell.length_c   1.000
_cell.angle_alpha   90.00
_cell.angle_beta   90.00
_cell.angle_gamma   90.00
#
_symmetry.space_group_name_H-M   'P 1'
#
loop_
_entity.id
_entity.type
_entity.pdbx_description
1 polymer ?
#
loop_
_entity_poly.entity_id
_entity_poly.type
_entity_poly.pdbx_seq_one_letter_code
_entity_poly.pdbx_strand_id
1 'polypeptide(L)'
;HGIMVWHDFMMGCTMYPQDQGFLKKIEEEAAKAIRRIRHHPSLVLWAGNNENDVSLEWDNDQPHIDPNTDIISRRLLPAMVRRLDPKTPYLPSSPYISSEAFRLAGNRIDQDYAPEQHLWGPRGYYKAPYYTENIARFVSEIGYHGCPSRESLEKMFDPDFVYPWTNKTDFSWNDQWQTKAVRSHPYATETIKRNDLMANQIKCVFTEVPANLDRFIQASQIIQAEAKKYFIEFWRMNKGERNGILWWNLRDGWPVISDAVVDYYYTKKLAYHYIKRVQTDVCVMIGDARENGHPVVIVNDTLKEVEGHFTIKDADSDQVLLKKNFKVGKNGKLAEGSLPATEEPKLWLIEWEVGAKKYTNHYFAYQPHVGLDVYLKWLPLLK
;
A
#
# COMPACT_ATOMS: atom_id res chain seq x y z
N HIS A 1 -6.23 -21.32 5.39
CA HIS A 1 -5.72 -20.25 4.50
C HIS A 1 -4.28 -19.82 4.79
N GLY A 2 -3.71 -20.09 5.97
CA GLY A 2 -2.29 -19.78 6.23
C GLY A 2 -1.95 -18.29 6.20
N ILE A 3 -2.93 -17.43 6.48
CA ILE A 3 -2.77 -15.97 6.49
C ILE A 3 -2.35 -15.58 7.90
N MET A 4 -1.16 -15.01 8.02
CA MET A 4 -0.65 -14.47 9.27
C MET A 4 -1.40 -13.18 9.64
N VAL A 5 -1.60 -12.96 10.94
CA VAL A 5 -2.32 -11.84 11.52
C VAL A 5 -1.38 -11.11 12.48
N TRP A 6 -1.06 -9.89 12.10
CA TRP A 6 -0.62 -8.83 12.99
C TRP A 6 -1.88 -8.26 13.65
N HIS A 7 -1.97 -8.30 14.98
CA HIS A 7 -3.16 -7.90 15.72
C HIS A 7 -2.87 -6.71 16.63
N ASP A 8 -3.37 -5.55 16.25
CA ASP A 8 -3.38 -4.35 17.08
C ASP A 8 -4.36 -4.52 18.24
N PHE A 9 -4.02 -4.00 19.43
CA PHE A 9 -5.04 -3.62 20.40
C PHE A 9 -5.82 -2.41 19.86
N MET A 10 -7.07 -2.24 20.30
CA MET A 10 -8.04 -1.32 19.66
C MET A 10 -7.81 0.16 20.03
N MET A 11 -6.61 0.66 19.73
CA MET A 11 -6.18 2.04 19.94
C MET A 11 -5.51 2.55 18.67
N GLY A 12 -5.75 3.81 18.31
CA GLY A 12 -5.02 4.40 17.21
C GLY A 12 -5.19 5.90 17.02
N CYS A 13 -4.18 6.50 16.38
CA CYS A 13 -4.09 7.88 15.91
C CYS A 13 -4.28 8.94 17.00
N THR A 14 -4.02 8.62 18.27
CA THR A 14 -4.17 9.58 19.37
C THR A 14 -3.50 9.12 20.67
N MET A 15 -3.29 10.06 21.59
CA MET A 15 -2.85 9.75 22.95
C MET A 15 -4.04 9.43 23.85
N TYR A 16 -3.98 8.28 24.51
CA TYR A 16 -5.04 7.81 25.41
C TYR A 16 -4.77 8.23 26.86
N PRO A 17 -5.82 8.34 27.72
CA PRO A 17 -5.65 8.63 29.14
C PRO A 17 -4.73 7.62 29.83
N GLN A 18 -3.81 8.11 30.66
CA GLN A 18 -2.80 7.30 31.34
C GLN A 18 -3.11 7.07 32.84
N ASP A 19 -4.29 7.49 33.31
CA ASP A 19 -4.70 7.36 34.71
C ASP A 19 -5.06 5.91 35.08
N GLN A 20 -4.99 5.60 36.38
CA GLN A 20 -5.22 4.24 36.90
C GLN A 20 -6.61 3.68 36.53
N GLY A 21 -7.63 4.54 36.44
CA GLY A 21 -8.98 4.12 36.06
C GLY A 21 -9.03 3.64 34.61
N PHE A 22 -8.39 4.37 33.70
CA PHE A 22 -8.29 3.97 32.30
C PHE A 22 -7.39 2.75 32.10
N LEU A 23 -6.22 2.71 32.75
CA LEU A 23 -5.30 1.56 32.70
C LEU A 23 -5.98 0.26 33.12
N LYS A 24 -6.81 0.28 34.16
CA LYS A 24 -7.58 -0.89 34.60
C LYS A 24 -8.56 -1.37 33.52
N LYS A 25 -9.23 -0.46 32.82
CA LYS A 25 -10.15 -0.81 31.71
C LYS A 25 -9.39 -1.48 30.57
N ILE A 26 -8.22 -0.93 30.19
CA ILE A 26 -7.36 -1.51 29.16
C ILE A 26 -6.83 -2.89 29.59
N GLU A 27 -6.44 -3.05 30.86
CA GLU A 27 -6.01 -4.36 31.38
C GLU A 27 -7.13 -5.41 31.24
N GLU A 28 -8.36 -5.06 31.64
CA GLU A 28 -9.51 -5.94 31.56
C GLU A 28 -9.85 -6.32 30.12
N GLU A 29 -9.82 -5.37 29.19
CA GLU A 29 -10.04 -5.59 27.77
C GLU A 29 -8.94 -6.48 27.16
N ALA A 30 -7.67 -6.11 27.35
CA ALA A 30 -6.53 -6.83 26.82
C ALA A 30 -6.51 -8.28 27.33
N ALA A 31 -6.80 -8.50 28.61
CA ALA A 31 -6.85 -9.84 29.18
C ALA A 31 -7.95 -10.71 28.55
N LYS A 32 -9.10 -10.13 28.20
CA LYS A 32 -10.17 -10.84 27.47
C LYS A 32 -9.77 -11.11 26.03
N ALA A 33 -9.23 -10.10 25.33
CA ALA A 33 -8.80 -10.21 23.94
C ALA A 33 -7.71 -11.29 23.78
N ILE A 34 -6.64 -11.22 24.56
CA ILE A 34 -5.52 -12.19 24.48
C ILE A 34 -6.02 -13.61 24.75
N ARG A 35 -6.77 -13.85 25.84
CA ARG A 35 -7.28 -15.18 26.15
C ARG A 35 -8.19 -15.73 25.05
N ARG A 36 -8.97 -14.87 24.41
CA ARG A 36 -9.89 -15.24 23.34
C ARG A 36 -9.15 -15.71 22.09
N ILE A 37 -8.07 -15.03 21.68
CA ILE A 37 -7.46 -15.26 20.35
C ILE A 37 -6.05 -15.87 20.35
N ARG A 38 -5.36 -15.97 21.50
CA ARG A 38 -3.99 -16.53 21.60
C ARG A 38 -3.82 -17.97 21.10
N HIS A 39 -4.92 -18.70 20.93
CA HIS A 39 -4.91 -20.09 20.48
C HIS A 39 -4.91 -20.21 18.95
N HIS A 40 -5.06 -19.10 18.21
CA HIS A 40 -5.06 -19.13 16.74
C HIS A 40 -3.63 -19.11 16.19
N PRO A 41 -3.21 -20.13 15.41
CA PRO A 41 -1.85 -20.18 14.85
C PRO A 41 -1.60 -19.11 13.78
N SER A 42 -2.65 -18.44 13.28
CA SER A 42 -2.52 -17.30 12.40
C SER A 42 -2.01 -16.05 13.12
N LEU A 43 -2.20 -15.94 14.43
CA LEU A 43 -1.72 -14.79 15.20
C LEU A 43 -0.19 -14.89 15.32
N VAL A 44 0.53 -13.90 14.78
CA VAL A 44 2.01 -13.91 14.76
C VAL A 44 2.63 -12.69 15.42
N LEU A 45 1.84 -11.65 15.70
CA LEU A 45 2.30 -10.42 16.35
C LEU A 45 1.14 -9.74 17.06
N TRP A 46 1.37 -9.31 18.30
CA TRP A 46 0.55 -8.32 18.97
C TRP A 46 1.15 -6.94 18.76
N ALA A 47 0.34 -5.93 18.42
CA ALA A 47 0.79 -4.55 18.36
C ALA A 47 -0.02 -3.67 19.32
N GLY A 48 0.63 -2.71 19.96
CA GLY A 48 0.03 -1.90 21.00
C GLY A 48 -1.05 -0.96 20.49
N ASN A 49 -0.84 -0.36 19.31
CA ASN A 49 -1.74 0.62 18.71
C ASN A 49 -1.34 0.91 17.25
N ASN A 50 -2.20 1.64 16.55
CA ASN A 50 -1.93 2.28 15.27
C ASN A 50 -1.51 3.75 15.45
N GLU A 51 -0.34 4.13 14.99
CA GLU A 51 0.15 5.50 14.81
C GLU A 51 0.20 6.39 16.06
N ASN A 52 0.00 5.90 17.29
CA ASN A 52 0.00 6.80 18.45
C ASN A 52 1.36 7.46 18.65
N ASP A 53 2.46 6.72 18.46
CA ASP A 53 3.82 7.27 18.61
C ASP A 53 4.04 8.47 17.66
N VAL A 54 3.56 8.40 16.42
CA VAL A 54 3.73 9.45 15.41
C VAL A 54 2.62 10.50 15.44
N SER A 55 1.45 10.18 16.00
CA SER A 55 0.34 11.15 16.10
C SER A 55 0.69 12.41 16.88
N LEU A 56 1.66 12.30 17.81
CA LEU A 56 2.22 13.42 18.57
C LEU A 56 2.92 14.47 17.68
N GLU A 57 3.39 14.10 16.49
CA GLU A 57 4.03 15.03 15.55
C GLU A 57 3.04 15.69 14.60
N TRP A 58 1.81 15.18 14.50
CA TRP A 58 0.81 15.69 13.57
C TRP A 58 0.43 17.13 13.90
N ASP A 59 0.25 17.93 12.86
CA ASP A 59 0.07 19.39 12.94
C ASP A 59 1.16 20.11 13.76
N ASN A 60 2.33 19.46 13.94
CA ASN A 60 3.44 19.93 14.77
C ASN A 60 3.02 20.25 16.22
N ASP A 61 2.06 19.49 16.76
CA ASP A 61 1.49 19.73 18.10
C ASP A 61 2.50 19.43 19.21
N GLN A 62 3.03 18.20 19.28
CA GLN A 62 3.83 17.70 20.40
C GLN A 62 5.06 16.85 19.98
N PRO A 63 5.85 17.23 18.95
CA PRO A 63 6.90 16.37 18.38
C PRO A 63 8.07 16.04 19.32
N HIS A 64 8.18 16.73 20.46
CA HIS A 64 9.23 16.56 21.47
C HIS A 64 8.80 15.71 22.67
N ILE A 65 7.54 15.30 22.75
CA ILE A 65 7.10 14.36 23.77
C ILE A 65 7.68 12.99 23.42
N ASP A 66 8.44 12.39 24.33
CA ASP A 66 8.97 11.05 24.14
C ASP A 66 7.82 10.01 24.20
N PRO A 67 7.47 9.35 23.08
CA PRO A 67 6.40 8.35 23.06
C PRO A 67 6.72 7.14 23.93
N ASN A 68 7.99 6.94 24.33
CA ASN A 68 8.40 5.86 25.22
C ASN A 68 7.97 6.06 26.69
N THR A 69 7.32 7.19 26.98
CA THR A 69 6.68 7.44 28.28
C THR A 69 5.27 6.86 28.38
N ASP A 70 4.67 6.39 27.27
CA ASP A 70 3.32 5.81 27.24
C ASP A 70 3.23 4.51 28.06
N ILE A 71 2.46 4.55 29.15
CA ILE A 71 2.38 3.45 30.13
C ILE A 71 1.63 2.25 29.52
N ILE A 72 0.62 2.50 28.70
CA ILE A 72 -0.21 1.46 28.09
C ILE A 72 0.65 0.55 27.21
N SER A 73 1.30 1.12 26.20
CA SER A 73 2.06 0.42 25.17
C SER A 73 3.45 -0.04 25.64
N ARG A 74 4.10 0.68 26.56
CA ARG A 74 5.47 0.35 27.02
C ARG A 74 5.50 -0.51 28.28
N ARG A 75 4.44 -0.54 29.08
CA ARG A 75 4.42 -1.31 30.35
C ARG A 75 3.25 -2.28 30.45
N LEU A 76 2.01 -1.79 30.35
CA LEU A 76 0.82 -2.60 30.62
C LEU A 76 0.66 -3.74 29.60
N LEU A 77 0.48 -3.41 28.33
CA LEU A 77 0.26 -4.39 27.25
C LEU A 77 1.41 -5.40 27.08
N PRO A 78 2.70 -5.03 27.07
CA PRO A 78 3.78 -6.02 26.97
C PRO A 78 3.81 -6.97 28.18
N ALA A 79 3.51 -6.48 29.40
CA ALA A 79 3.39 -7.34 30.57
C ALA A 79 2.19 -8.29 30.45
N MET A 80 1.07 -7.83 29.89
CA MET A 80 -0.10 -8.66 29.62
C MET A 80 0.18 -9.76 28.60
N VAL A 81 0.80 -9.43 27.47
CA VAL A 81 1.18 -10.41 26.43
C VAL A 81 2.17 -11.41 27.02
N ARG A 82 3.21 -10.96 27.73
CA ARG A 82 4.16 -11.86 28.41
C ARG A 82 3.47 -12.82 29.39
N ARG A 83 2.45 -12.35 30.12
CA ARG A 83 1.72 -13.17 31.10
C ARG A 83 0.75 -14.16 30.46
N LEU A 84 0.04 -13.75 29.41
CA LEU A 84 -1.11 -14.49 28.87
C LEU A 84 -0.82 -15.20 27.54
N ASP A 85 0.15 -14.74 26.77
CA ASP A 85 0.58 -15.31 25.49
C ASP A 85 2.10 -15.08 25.25
N PRO A 86 2.98 -15.71 26.06
CA PRO A 86 4.43 -15.46 26.01
C PRO A 86 5.12 -15.91 24.72
N LYS A 87 4.41 -16.62 23.82
CA LYS A 87 4.98 -17.16 22.57
C LYS A 87 4.86 -16.20 21.40
N THR A 88 3.92 -15.27 21.46
CA THR A 88 3.67 -14.29 20.40
C THR A 88 4.44 -13.01 20.70
N PRO A 89 5.26 -12.48 19.77
CA PRO A 89 5.97 -11.23 19.95
C PRO A 89 5.01 -10.04 20.10
N TYR A 90 5.54 -8.94 20.63
CA TYR A 90 4.81 -7.69 20.86
C TYR A 90 5.57 -6.50 20.26
N LEU A 91 4.86 -5.66 19.52
CA LEU A 91 5.33 -4.39 18.98
C LEU A 91 4.61 -3.23 19.70
N PRO A 92 5.29 -2.23 20.27
CA PRO A 92 4.61 -1.20 21.06
C PRO A 92 3.65 -0.27 20.28
N SER A 93 3.96 0.05 19.03
CA SER A 93 3.20 0.97 18.16
C SER A 93 3.49 0.61 16.70
N SER A 94 2.59 0.95 15.77
CA SER A 94 2.83 0.87 14.32
C SER A 94 2.59 2.25 13.70
N PRO A 95 3.61 3.04 13.32
CA PRO A 95 5.01 2.71 13.43
C PRO A 95 5.55 2.85 14.87
N TYR A 96 6.64 2.14 15.17
CA TYR A 96 7.29 2.18 16.50
C TYR A 96 8.49 3.12 16.54
N ILE A 97 8.41 4.13 17.40
CA ILE A 97 9.52 5.04 17.72
C ILE A 97 10.17 4.59 19.04
N SER A 98 11.26 3.83 18.91
CA SER A 98 12.06 3.39 20.06
C SER A 98 12.82 4.55 20.71
N SER A 99 13.23 4.38 21.98
CA SER A 99 14.05 5.39 22.67
C SER A 99 15.35 5.71 21.93
N GLU A 100 15.94 4.72 21.23
CA GLU A 100 17.14 4.94 20.43
C GLU A 100 16.84 5.74 19.16
N ALA A 101 15.74 5.42 18.46
CA ALA A 101 15.32 6.20 17.29
C ALA A 101 15.03 7.66 17.67
N PHE A 102 14.29 7.88 18.77
CA PHE A 102 14.01 9.20 19.30
C PHE A 102 15.29 9.98 19.66
N ARG A 103 16.25 9.30 20.32
CA ARG A 103 17.55 9.89 20.68
C ARG A 103 18.38 10.26 19.45
N LEU A 104 18.47 9.37 18.47
CA LEU A 104 19.23 9.60 17.22
C LEU A 104 18.63 10.73 16.40
N ALA A 105 17.31 10.90 16.43
CA ALA A 105 16.60 12.01 15.81
C ALA A 105 16.78 13.36 16.56
N GLY A 106 17.50 13.39 17.69
CA GLY A 106 17.69 14.60 18.48
C GLY A 106 16.53 14.92 19.41
N ASN A 107 15.91 13.90 20.01
CA ASN A 107 14.74 13.99 20.89
C ASN A 107 13.52 14.60 20.18
N ARG A 108 13.25 14.08 18.98
CA ARG A 108 12.04 14.36 18.21
C ARG A 108 11.53 13.09 17.58
N ILE A 109 10.24 13.08 17.24
CA ILE A 109 9.66 12.02 16.43
C ILE A 109 10.18 12.18 15.00
N ASP A 110 10.73 11.09 14.46
CA ASP A 110 11.22 11.03 13.10
C ASP A 110 11.28 9.56 12.64
N GLN A 111 10.45 9.22 11.65
CA GLN A 111 10.35 7.86 11.12
C GLN A 111 11.61 7.43 10.36
N ASP A 112 12.47 8.36 9.91
CA ASP A 112 13.75 8.05 9.23
C ASP A 112 14.79 7.39 10.16
N TYR A 113 14.46 7.21 11.44
CA TYR A 113 15.27 6.43 12.38
C TYR A 113 14.59 5.12 12.80
N ALA A 114 13.40 4.83 12.26
CA ALA A 114 12.63 3.62 12.52
C ALA A 114 12.73 2.64 11.33
N PRO A 115 12.92 1.33 11.59
CA PRO A 115 13.02 0.33 10.54
C PRO A 115 11.65 -0.04 9.94
N GLU A 116 10.57 0.20 10.65
CA GLU A 116 9.20 0.01 10.19
C GLU A 116 8.50 1.37 10.12
N GLN A 117 7.81 1.63 9.00
CA GLN A 117 7.29 2.95 8.67
C GLN A 117 5.93 2.87 7.96
N HIS A 118 5.13 3.94 8.14
CA HIS A 118 3.90 4.20 7.40
C HIS A 118 4.19 5.23 6.29
N LEU A 119 4.27 4.76 5.04
CA LEU A 119 4.69 5.58 3.90
C LEU A 119 3.49 6.27 3.23
N TRP A 120 2.88 7.20 3.95
CA TRP A 120 1.73 7.94 3.41
C TRP A 120 2.15 9.00 2.39
N GLY A 121 3.22 9.75 2.63
CA GLY A 121 3.78 10.71 1.68
C GLY A 121 2.79 11.71 1.08
N PRO A 122 3.19 12.38 -0.03
CA PRO A 122 2.30 13.30 -0.74
C PRO A 122 1.20 12.58 -1.52
N ARG A 123 1.25 11.24 -1.67
CA ARG A 123 0.37 10.46 -2.55
C ARG A 123 0.25 11.05 -3.97
N GLY A 124 1.35 11.61 -4.47
CA GLY A 124 1.54 12.11 -5.84
C GLY A 124 2.13 11.03 -6.75
N TYR A 125 3.16 11.36 -7.54
CA TYR A 125 3.83 10.38 -8.41
C TYR A 125 4.40 9.21 -7.60
N TYR A 126 3.91 7.99 -7.85
CA TYR A 126 4.22 6.81 -7.03
C TYR A 126 5.64 6.27 -7.23
N LYS A 127 6.41 6.79 -8.19
CA LYS A 127 7.84 6.49 -8.36
C LYS A 127 8.75 7.64 -7.90
N ALA A 128 8.22 8.60 -7.15
CA ALA A 128 9.01 9.70 -6.60
C ALA A 128 10.05 9.23 -5.56
N PRO A 129 11.16 9.97 -5.38
CA PRO A 129 12.20 9.68 -4.39
C PRO A 129 11.69 9.37 -2.99
N TYR A 130 10.61 10.02 -2.56
CA TYR A 130 9.95 9.73 -1.28
C TYR A 130 9.66 8.24 -1.08
N TYR A 131 9.27 7.50 -2.12
CA TYR A 131 9.00 6.06 -2.02
C TYR A 131 10.23 5.21 -2.35
N THR A 132 11.05 5.64 -3.32
CA THR A 132 12.12 4.81 -3.87
C THR A 132 13.42 4.89 -3.06
N GLU A 133 13.69 6.04 -2.45
CA GLU A 133 14.89 6.29 -1.65
C GLU A 133 14.65 6.10 -0.14
N ASN A 134 13.41 5.74 0.25
CA ASN A 134 13.06 5.49 1.64
C ASN A 134 13.80 4.27 2.22
N ILE A 135 14.17 4.40 3.50
CA ILE A 135 15.02 3.45 4.22
C ILE A 135 14.25 2.30 4.90
N ALA A 136 12.92 2.31 4.90
CA ALA A 136 12.09 1.37 5.64
C ALA A 136 12.44 -0.08 5.27
N ARG A 137 12.72 -0.87 6.31
CA ARG A 137 12.96 -2.32 6.22
C ARG A 137 11.64 -3.07 6.12
N PHE A 138 10.60 -2.57 6.77
CA PHE A 138 9.24 -3.08 6.69
C PHE A 138 8.27 -1.92 6.51
N VAL A 139 7.39 -2.00 5.53
CA VAL A 139 6.30 -1.03 5.39
C VAL A 139 5.04 -1.70 5.90
N SER A 140 4.50 -1.23 7.01
CA SER A 140 3.28 -1.74 7.63
C SER A 140 2.03 -1.01 7.08
N GLU A 141 2.20 0.20 6.53
CA GLU A 141 1.17 0.89 5.77
C GLU A 141 1.74 1.68 4.59
N ILE A 142 1.09 1.53 3.44
CA ILE A 142 1.27 2.38 2.27
C ILE A 142 0.01 2.30 1.40
N GLY A 143 -0.53 3.45 1.01
CA GLY A 143 -1.82 3.52 0.32
C GLY A 143 -1.77 4.34 -0.95
N TYR A 144 -2.75 4.09 -1.80
CA TYR A 144 -3.00 4.90 -2.98
C TYR A 144 -4.51 4.90 -3.26
N HIS A 145 -5.05 6.09 -3.49
CA HIS A 145 -6.49 6.30 -3.54
C HIS A 145 -7.06 5.82 -4.89
N GLY A 146 -8.30 5.31 -4.91
CA GLY A 146 -8.86 4.75 -6.12
C GLY A 146 -10.38 4.78 -6.15
N CYS A 147 -10.95 5.22 -7.27
CA CYS A 147 -12.39 5.32 -7.46
C CYS A 147 -13.05 3.93 -7.50
N PRO A 148 -14.20 3.71 -6.82
CA PRO A 148 -15.04 2.54 -7.00
C PRO A 148 -15.53 2.36 -8.46
N SER A 149 -16.14 1.20 -8.74
CA SER A 149 -16.79 0.97 -10.04
C SER A 149 -18.01 1.88 -10.22
N ARG A 150 -18.41 2.14 -11.48
CA ARG A 150 -19.65 2.86 -11.79
C ARG A 150 -20.86 2.28 -11.04
N GLU A 151 -21.02 0.95 -11.09
CA GLU A 151 -22.13 0.25 -10.44
C GLU A 151 -22.14 0.54 -8.93
N SER A 152 -20.97 0.59 -8.30
CA SER A 152 -20.83 0.90 -6.88
C SER A 152 -21.16 2.37 -6.59
N LEU A 153 -20.79 3.29 -7.48
CA LEU A 153 -21.15 4.71 -7.36
C LEU A 153 -22.67 4.89 -7.47
N GLU A 154 -23.31 4.27 -8.46
CA GLU A 154 -24.77 4.29 -8.67
C GLU A 154 -25.55 3.67 -7.51
N LYS A 155 -24.95 2.73 -6.76
CA LYS A 155 -25.55 2.19 -5.53
C LYS A 155 -25.38 3.10 -4.30
N MET A 156 -24.32 3.91 -4.24
CA MET A 156 -24.00 4.72 -3.05
C MET A 156 -24.44 6.18 -3.14
N PHE A 157 -24.87 6.63 -4.32
CA PHE A 157 -25.26 8.00 -4.62
C PHE A 157 -26.68 8.09 -5.17
N ASP A 158 -27.30 9.24 -4.96
CA ASP A 158 -28.48 9.62 -5.72
C ASP A 158 -28.10 9.88 -7.20
N PRO A 159 -28.97 9.59 -8.17
CA PRO A 159 -28.64 9.67 -9.60
C PRO A 159 -28.03 11.02 -10.04
N ASP A 160 -28.56 12.12 -9.52
CA ASP A 160 -28.12 13.49 -9.85
C ASP A 160 -26.73 13.85 -9.28
N PHE A 161 -26.18 13.01 -8.39
CA PHE A 161 -24.83 13.16 -7.83
C PHE A 161 -23.82 12.18 -8.43
N VAL A 162 -24.29 11.16 -9.17
CA VAL A 162 -23.43 10.37 -10.06
C VAL A 162 -23.06 11.20 -11.29
N TYR A 163 -24.01 11.97 -11.83
CA TYR A 163 -23.82 12.85 -12.97
C TYR A 163 -24.55 14.19 -12.84
N PRO A 164 -23.82 15.33 -12.87
CA PRO A 164 -22.37 15.46 -12.93
C PRO A 164 -21.70 15.15 -11.57
N TRP A 165 -20.58 14.43 -11.61
CA TRP A 165 -19.80 14.06 -10.42
C TRP A 165 -18.92 15.21 -9.87
N THR A 166 -18.64 16.21 -10.71
CA THR A 166 -17.97 17.47 -10.34
C THR A 166 -18.69 18.67 -10.95
N ASN A 167 -18.44 19.85 -10.38
CA ASN A 167 -18.84 21.11 -11.01
C ASN A 167 -18.05 21.32 -12.31
N LYS A 168 -18.77 21.61 -13.40
CA LYS A 168 -18.18 21.77 -14.74
C LYS A 168 -17.28 22.99 -14.88
N THR A 169 -17.42 23.99 -14.01
CA THR A 169 -16.72 25.28 -14.11
C THR A 169 -15.38 25.25 -13.37
N ASP A 170 -15.35 24.68 -12.17
CA ASP A 170 -14.20 24.75 -11.26
C ASP A 170 -13.67 23.38 -10.80
N PHE A 171 -14.27 22.28 -11.28
CA PHE A 171 -13.93 20.90 -10.91
C PHE A 171 -14.13 20.57 -9.42
N SER A 172 -14.89 21.38 -8.68
CA SER A 172 -15.21 21.09 -7.28
C SER A 172 -16.05 19.80 -7.15
N TRP A 173 -15.73 19.01 -6.13
CA TRP A 173 -16.49 17.81 -5.78
C TRP A 173 -17.91 18.18 -5.35
N ASN A 174 -18.92 17.47 -5.87
CA ASN A 174 -20.28 17.67 -5.39
C ASN A 174 -20.46 17.15 -3.95
N ASP A 175 -21.60 17.46 -3.34
CA ASP A 175 -21.85 17.22 -1.91
C ASP A 175 -21.76 15.74 -1.49
N GLN A 176 -22.31 14.82 -2.28
CA GLN A 176 -22.24 13.40 -1.94
C GLN A 176 -20.83 12.84 -2.13
N TRP A 177 -20.10 13.29 -3.15
CA TRP A 177 -18.69 12.90 -3.31
C TRP A 177 -17.84 13.34 -2.13
N GLN A 178 -18.04 14.56 -1.62
CA GLN A 178 -17.39 15.04 -0.40
C GLN A 178 -17.83 14.23 0.83
N THR A 179 -19.13 13.91 0.94
CA THR A 179 -19.64 13.06 2.03
C THR A 179 -18.95 11.70 2.05
N LYS A 180 -18.76 11.08 0.87
CA LYS A 180 -18.06 9.80 0.71
C LYS A 180 -16.53 9.90 0.80
N ALA A 181 -15.99 11.09 1.05
CA ALA A 181 -14.59 11.35 1.35
C ALA A 181 -14.33 11.53 2.85
N VAL A 182 -15.04 10.77 3.70
CA VAL A 182 -15.00 10.79 5.18
C VAL A 182 -15.35 12.13 5.82
N ARG A 183 -16.42 12.79 5.34
CA ARG A 183 -16.95 14.00 5.97
C ARG A 183 -17.32 13.72 7.44
N SER A 184 -16.71 14.45 8.37
CA SER A 184 -16.87 14.24 9.82
C SER A 184 -18.23 14.70 10.35
N HIS A 185 -18.81 15.75 9.77
CA HIS A 185 -20.09 16.33 10.18
C HIS A 185 -20.90 16.78 8.96
N PRO A 186 -22.25 16.67 8.94
CA PRO A 186 -23.06 17.07 7.78
C PRO A 186 -22.85 18.51 7.29
N TYR A 187 -22.52 19.43 8.20
CA TYR A 187 -22.26 20.84 7.88
C TYR A 187 -20.79 21.15 7.52
N ALA A 188 -19.90 20.15 7.55
CA ALA A 188 -18.50 20.35 7.17
C ALA A 188 -18.41 20.52 5.65
N THR A 189 -18.16 21.76 5.21
CA THR A 189 -17.94 22.13 3.81
C THR A 189 -16.50 21.89 3.37
N GLU A 190 -15.57 21.83 4.32
CA GLU A 190 -14.18 21.45 4.09
C GLU A 190 -13.99 19.98 4.48
N THR A 191 -13.34 19.23 3.61
CA THR A 191 -12.93 17.84 3.86
C THR A 191 -11.41 17.77 3.86
N ILE A 192 -10.85 16.64 4.30
CA ILE A 192 -9.40 16.37 4.26
C ILE A 192 -8.84 16.20 2.83
N LYS A 193 -9.52 16.75 1.81
CA LYS A 193 -9.15 16.71 0.38
C LYS A 193 -8.85 15.29 -0.13
N ARG A 194 -9.54 14.30 0.44
CA ARG A 194 -9.29 12.88 0.16
C ARG A 194 -9.54 12.54 -1.32
N ASN A 195 -10.61 13.08 -1.90
CA ASN A 195 -10.89 12.88 -3.33
C ASN A 195 -9.88 13.59 -4.23
N ASP A 196 -9.30 14.73 -3.80
CA ASP A 196 -8.24 15.44 -4.55
C ASP A 196 -7.04 14.54 -4.81
N LEU A 197 -6.79 13.55 -3.94
CA LEU A 197 -5.76 12.54 -4.15
C LEU A 197 -5.93 11.87 -5.51
N MET A 198 -7.14 11.38 -5.86
CA MET A 198 -7.36 10.75 -7.17
C MET A 198 -7.04 11.70 -8.32
N ALA A 199 -7.51 12.95 -8.23
CA ALA A 199 -7.27 13.95 -9.26
C ALA A 199 -5.76 14.27 -9.42
N ASN A 200 -5.05 14.46 -8.30
CA ASN A 200 -3.62 14.76 -8.30
C ASN A 200 -2.79 13.59 -8.81
N GLN A 201 -3.14 12.37 -8.39
CA GLN A 201 -2.51 11.13 -8.84
C GLN A 201 -2.65 10.92 -10.34
N ILE A 202 -3.86 11.16 -10.87
CA ILE A 202 -4.13 11.15 -12.31
C ILE A 202 -3.28 12.22 -13.00
N LYS A 203 -3.25 13.47 -12.53
CA LYS A 203 -2.44 14.54 -13.14
C LYS A 203 -0.95 14.22 -13.16
N CYS A 204 -0.42 13.62 -12.09
CA CYS A 204 0.99 13.25 -12.01
C CYS A 204 1.41 12.26 -13.11
N VAL A 205 0.50 11.45 -13.64
CA VAL A 205 0.80 10.43 -14.66
C VAL A 205 0.17 10.73 -16.01
N PHE A 206 -1.13 11.02 -16.03
CA PHE A 206 -1.92 11.22 -17.24
C PHE A 206 -2.09 12.68 -17.68
N THR A 207 -1.42 13.61 -17.00
CA THR A 207 -1.44 15.09 -17.18
C THR A 207 -2.79 15.78 -17.00
N GLU A 208 -3.88 15.16 -17.44
CA GLU A 208 -5.24 15.69 -17.41
C GLU A 208 -6.19 14.75 -16.65
N VAL A 209 -7.12 15.35 -15.89
CA VAL A 209 -8.18 14.61 -15.22
C VAL A 209 -9.38 14.54 -16.14
N PRO A 210 -9.86 13.35 -16.55
CA PRO A 210 -11.00 13.25 -17.45
C PRO A 210 -12.28 13.81 -16.81
N ALA A 211 -13.03 14.65 -17.53
CA ALA A 211 -14.34 15.13 -17.09
C ALA A 211 -15.44 14.05 -17.21
N ASN A 212 -15.28 13.10 -18.15
CA ASN A 212 -16.16 11.95 -18.28
C ASN A 212 -15.90 10.97 -17.11
N LEU A 213 -16.94 10.61 -16.36
CA LEU A 213 -16.79 9.78 -15.17
C LEU A 213 -16.23 8.38 -15.47
N ASP A 214 -16.61 7.75 -16.58
CA ASP A 214 -16.06 6.42 -16.92
C ASP A 214 -14.55 6.49 -17.15
N ARG A 215 -14.09 7.52 -17.86
CA ARG A 215 -12.67 7.75 -18.06
C ARG A 215 -11.97 8.13 -16.75
N PHE A 216 -12.62 8.88 -15.86
CA PHE A 216 -12.08 9.18 -14.53
C PHE A 216 -11.93 7.91 -13.68
N ILE A 217 -12.95 7.05 -13.64
CA ILE A 217 -12.90 5.75 -12.95
C ILE A 217 -11.75 4.90 -13.49
N GLN A 218 -11.64 4.79 -14.83
CA GLN A 218 -10.55 4.05 -15.47
C GLN A 218 -9.19 4.61 -15.08
N ALA A 219 -8.97 5.92 -15.25
CA ALA A 219 -7.71 6.57 -14.92
C ALA A 219 -7.33 6.37 -13.46
N SER A 220 -8.27 6.61 -12.54
CA SER A 220 -8.06 6.46 -11.09
C SER A 220 -7.70 5.01 -10.72
N GLN A 221 -8.44 4.03 -11.25
CA GLN A 221 -8.16 2.62 -10.95
C GLN A 221 -6.85 2.13 -11.57
N ILE A 222 -6.47 2.63 -12.74
CA ILE A 222 -5.17 2.32 -13.37
C ILE A 222 -4.03 2.83 -12.50
N ILE A 223 -4.04 4.11 -12.10
CA ILE A 223 -2.95 4.64 -11.28
C ILE A 223 -2.90 3.94 -9.92
N GLN A 224 -4.04 3.68 -9.27
CA GLN A 224 -4.07 2.89 -8.04
C GLN A 224 -3.43 1.50 -8.24
N ALA A 225 -3.76 0.82 -9.33
CA ALA A 225 -3.26 -0.52 -9.62
C ALA A 225 -1.75 -0.52 -9.90
N GLU A 226 -1.27 0.42 -10.72
CA GLU A 226 0.16 0.59 -11.01
C GLU A 226 0.95 0.97 -9.76
N ALA A 227 0.46 1.90 -8.94
CA ALA A 227 1.14 2.30 -7.71
C ALA A 227 1.27 1.12 -6.73
N LYS A 228 0.18 0.41 -6.43
CA LYS A 228 0.21 -0.73 -5.51
C LYS A 228 1.08 -1.87 -6.05
N LYS A 229 1.00 -2.14 -7.35
CA LYS A 229 1.86 -3.11 -8.03
C LYS A 229 3.33 -2.72 -7.85
N TYR A 230 3.68 -1.49 -8.19
CA TYR A 230 5.04 -0.96 -8.11
C TYR A 230 5.59 -1.06 -6.69
N PHE A 231 4.84 -0.63 -5.66
CA PHE A 231 5.31 -0.71 -4.27
C PHE A 231 5.62 -2.16 -3.84
N ILE A 232 4.74 -3.11 -4.19
CA ILE A 232 4.95 -4.52 -3.86
C ILE A 232 6.18 -5.07 -4.58
N GLU A 233 6.29 -4.85 -5.89
CA GLU A 233 7.42 -5.33 -6.67
C GLU A 233 8.73 -4.72 -6.18
N PHE A 234 8.73 -3.42 -5.92
CA PHE A 234 9.88 -2.70 -5.41
C PHE A 234 10.39 -3.27 -4.09
N TRP A 235 9.50 -3.57 -3.13
CA TRP A 235 9.89 -4.22 -1.88
C TRP A 235 10.41 -5.65 -2.12
N ARG A 236 9.73 -6.44 -2.96
CA ARG A 236 10.13 -7.83 -3.26
C ARG A 236 11.48 -7.90 -3.97
N MET A 237 11.73 -7.08 -4.98
CA MET A 237 13.01 -7.00 -5.70
C MET A 237 14.17 -6.63 -4.77
N ASN A 238 13.89 -5.85 -3.72
CA ASN A 238 14.86 -5.42 -2.71
C ASN A 238 14.85 -6.30 -1.45
N LYS A 239 14.30 -7.52 -1.53
CA LYS A 239 14.42 -8.57 -0.50
C LYS A 239 15.82 -8.67 0.08
N GLY A 240 15.91 -8.91 1.40
CA GLY A 240 17.14 -8.99 2.19
C GLY A 240 17.41 -7.67 2.90
N GLU A 241 17.24 -6.56 2.17
CA GLU A 241 17.25 -5.21 2.73
C GLU A 241 15.85 -4.72 3.10
N ARG A 242 14.83 -5.13 2.33
CA ARG A 242 13.42 -4.83 2.55
C ARG A 242 12.66 -6.13 2.73
N ASN A 243 12.05 -6.33 3.89
CA ASN A 243 11.61 -7.65 4.37
C ASN A 243 10.09 -7.78 4.55
N GLY A 244 9.32 -6.73 4.27
CA GLY A 244 7.86 -6.84 4.19
C GLY A 244 7.18 -5.55 3.79
N ILE A 245 5.99 -5.72 3.21
CA ILE A 245 5.09 -4.64 2.81
C ILE A 245 3.65 -5.07 3.06
N LEU A 246 2.92 -4.25 3.81
CA LEU A 246 1.49 -4.30 4.01
C LEU A 246 0.91 -3.01 3.42
N TRP A 247 -0.02 -3.17 2.47
CA TRP A 247 -0.60 -2.06 1.74
C TRP A 247 -2.01 -1.74 2.29
N TRP A 248 -2.33 -0.46 2.36
CA TRP A 248 -3.61 0.05 2.82
C TRP A 248 -4.59 0.26 1.65
N ASN A 249 -5.84 -0.21 1.70
CA ASN A 249 -6.38 -1.27 2.55
C ASN A 249 -7.11 -2.31 1.68
N LEU A 250 -7.53 -3.43 2.29
CA LEU A 250 -8.17 -4.52 1.57
C LEU A 250 -9.61 -4.19 1.16
N ARG A 251 -10.45 -3.80 2.13
CA ARG A 251 -11.89 -3.63 1.94
C ARG A 251 -12.47 -2.45 2.71
N ASP A 252 -13.48 -1.82 2.14
CA ASP A 252 -14.30 -0.79 2.81
C ASP A 252 -15.33 -1.33 3.81
N GLY A 253 -15.44 -0.65 4.95
CA GLY A 253 -16.44 -0.96 6.00
C GLY A 253 -17.84 -0.40 5.76
N TRP A 254 -17.97 0.56 4.85
CA TRP A 254 -19.23 1.24 4.48
C TRP A 254 -19.11 1.79 3.05
N PRO A 255 -20.21 2.20 2.37
CA PRO A 255 -20.10 2.81 1.05
C PRO A 255 -19.32 4.12 1.14
N VAL A 256 -18.08 4.12 0.65
CA VAL A 256 -17.09 5.20 0.76
C VAL A 256 -16.12 5.16 -0.42
N ILE A 257 -15.47 6.29 -0.71
CA ILE A 257 -14.38 6.38 -1.67
C ILE A 257 -13.06 6.30 -0.90
N SER A 258 -12.26 5.27 -1.19
CA SER A 258 -11.08 4.93 -0.39
C SER A 258 -9.95 4.28 -1.21
N ASP A 259 -8.85 4.03 -0.51
CA ASP A 259 -7.68 3.28 -0.94
C ASP A 259 -7.97 1.76 -1.03
N ALA A 260 -9.16 1.30 -0.61
CA ALA A 260 -9.52 -0.11 -0.62
C ALA A 260 -9.43 -0.69 -2.04
N VAL A 261 -8.97 -1.94 -2.18
CA VAL A 261 -8.95 -2.64 -3.47
C VAL A 261 -10.22 -3.45 -3.74
N VAL A 262 -11.04 -3.65 -2.70
CA VAL A 262 -12.39 -4.19 -2.78
C VAL A 262 -13.33 -3.20 -2.11
N ASP A 263 -14.36 -2.73 -2.80
CA ASP A 263 -15.30 -1.78 -2.19
C ASP A 263 -16.31 -2.48 -1.26
N TYR A 264 -17.18 -1.67 -0.65
CA TYR A 264 -18.20 -2.13 0.28
C TYR A 264 -19.14 -3.19 -0.30
N TYR A 265 -19.44 -3.09 -1.60
CA TYR A 265 -20.33 -4.01 -2.32
C TYR A 265 -19.60 -5.26 -2.84
N TYR A 266 -18.35 -5.47 -2.41
CA TYR A 266 -17.48 -6.58 -2.82
C TYR A 266 -17.02 -6.51 -4.29
N THR A 267 -17.16 -5.36 -4.94
CA THR A 267 -16.62 -5.16 -6.27
C THR A 267 -15.11 -4.97 -6.17
N LYS A 268 -14.37 -5.76 -6.95
CA LYS A 268 -12.91 -5.72 -7.01
C LYS A 268 -12.49 -4.59 -7.96
N LYS A 269 -11.64 -3.68 -7.49
CA LYS A 269 -10.99 -2.67 -8.33
C LYS A 269 -9.84 -3.31 -9.12
N LEU A 270 -9.37 -2.65 -10.18
CA LEU A 270 -8.25 -3.14 -10.98
C LEU A 270 -7.02 -3.53 -10.14
N ALA A 271 -6.71 -2.75 -9.10
CA ALA A 271 -5.60 -3.01 -8.18
C ALA A 271 -5.63 -4.41 -7.54
N TYR A 272 -6.82 -4.96 -7.25
CA TYR A 272 -6.94 -6.32 -6.72
C TYR A 272 -6.28 -7.35 -7.65
N HIS A 273 -6.49 -7.20 -8.96
CA HIS A 273 -6.00 -8.14 -9.96
C HIS A 273 -4.50 -8.00 -10.20
N TYR A 274 -3.95 -6.79 -10.08
CA TYR A 274 -2.51 -6.56 -10.22
C TYR A 274 -1.76 -7.08 -8.99
N ILE A 275 -2.26 -6.78 -7.79
CA ILE A 275 -1.72 -7.32 -6.53
C ILE A 275 -1.71 -8.85 -6.55
N LYS A 276 -2.81 -9.49 -6.97
CA LYS A 276 -2.89 -10.96 -7.07
C LYS A 276 -1.81 -11.54 -7.98
N ARG A 277 -1.47 -10.87 -9.09
CA ARG A 277 -0.40 -11.30 -10.02
C ARG A 277 0.98 -11.18 -9.40
N VAL A 278 1.26 -10.05 -8.77
CA VAL A 278 2.61 -9.73 -8.26
C VAL A 278 2.89 -10.20 -6.84
N GLN A 279 1.91 -10.83 -6.17
CA GLN A 279 2.11 -11.53 -4.89
C GLN A 279 2.09 -13.06 -5.05
N THR A 280 2.44 -13.57 -6.23
CA THR A 280 2.71 -14.99 -6.45
C THR A 280 4.08 -15.39 -5.90
N ASP A 281 4.25 -16.64 -5.43
CA ASP A 281 5.47 -17.11 -4.74
C ASP A 281 6.74 -16.90 -5.57
N VAL A 282 6.68 -17.08 -6.89
CA VAL A 282 7.78 -16.81 -7.81
C VAL A 282 7.32 -15.76 -8.80
N CYS A 283 8.03 -14.64 -8.90
CA CYS A 283 7.63 -13.51 -9.73
C CYS A 283 8.82 -12.91 -10.48
N VAL A 284 8.60 -12.61 -11.76
CA VAL A 284 9.55 -11.88 -12.62
C VAL A 284 9.08 -10.43 -12.71
N MET A 285 9.96 -9.51 -12.37
CA MET A 285 9.68 -8.09 -12.20
C MET A 285 10.73 -7.27 -12.95
N ILE A 286 10.34 -6.07 -13.36
CA ILE A 286 11.22 -5.09 -14.02
C ILE A 286 11.24 -3.85 -13.14
N GLY A 287 12.43 -3.31 -12.87
CA GLY A 287 12.61 -2.09 -12.09
C GLY A 287 12.75 -0.84 -12.97
N ASP A 288 12.76 0.32 -12.33
CA ASP A 288 13.09 1.57 -13.02
C ASP A 288 14.52 1.55 -13.56
N ALA A 289 14.73 2.27 -14.66
CA ALA A 289 16.02 2.36 -15.31
C ALA A 289 17.09 2.93 -14.37
N ARG A 290 18.25 2.30 -14.37
CA ARG A 290 19.50 2.81 -13.78
C ARG A 290 20.55 2.97 -14.88
N GLU A 291 21.83 3.11 -14.51
CA GLU A 291 22.95 3.23 -15.46
C GLU A 291 22.93 2.17 -16.58
N ASN A 292 22.53 0.94 -16.27
CA ASN A 292 22.47 -0.18 -17.21
C ASN A 292 21.08 -0.44 -17.81
N GLY A 293 20.13 0.50 -17.68
CA GLY A 293 18.74 0.32 -18.10
C GLY A 293 17.84 -0.27 -17.01
N HIS A 294 16.67 -0.80 -17.39
CA HIS A 294 15.66 -1.36 -16.51
C HIS A 294 16.06 -2.77 -16.03
N PRO A 295 16.38 -2.99 -14.75
CA PRO A 295 16.81 -4.29 -14.26
C PRO A 295 15.67 -5.31 -14.25
N VAL A 296 15.96 -6.54 -14.64
CA VAL A 296 15.03 -7.68 -14.53
C VAL A 296 15.40 -8.51 -13.31
N VAL A 297 14.46 -8.69 -12.39
CA VAL A 297 14.68 -9.40 -11.13
C VAL A 297 13.63 -10.49 -10.95
N ILE A 298 14.09 -11.69 -10.62
CA ILE A 298 13.25 -12.82 -10.25
C ILE A 298 13.34 -13.02 -8.74
N VAL A 299 12.20 -13.13 -8.07
CA VAL A 299 12.12 -13.45 -6.63
C VAL A 299 11.47 -14.81 -6.45
N ASN A 300 11.99 -15.58 -5.49
CA ASN A 300 11.45 -16.85 -5.04
C ASN A 300 11.16 -16.77 -3.54
N ASP A 301 9.88 -16.83 -3.17
CA ASP A 301 9.41 -16.85 -1.78
C ASP A 301 9.13 -18.28 -1.27
N THR A 302 9.44 -19.30 -2.07
CA THR A 302 9.26 -20.70 -1.66
C THR A 302 10.41 -21.20 -0.78
N LEU A 303 10.16 -22.30 -0.07
CA LEU A 303 11.16 -22.99 0.76
C LEU A 303 12.12 -23.88 -0.06
N LYS A 304 12.03 -23.88 -1.39
CA LYS A 304 12.82 -24.72 -2.29
C LYS A 304 13.48 -23.87 -3.35
N GLU A 305 14.55 -24.39 -3.92
CA GLU A 305 15.10 -23.85 -5.15
C GLU A 305 14.08 -24.02 -6.29
N VAL A 306 14.03 -23.03 -7.18
CA VAL A 306 13.10 -23.00 -8.30
C VAL A 306 13.87 -22.77 -9.60
N GLU A 307 13.54 -23.56 -10.61
CA GLU A 307 14.01 -23.40 -11.99
C GLU A 307 12.82 -23.09 -12.90
N GLY A 308 13.08 -22.31 -13.94
CA GLY A 308 12.06 -21.90 -14.89
C GLY A 308 12.64 -21.14 -16.07
N HIS A 309 11.77 -20.54 -16.86
CA HIS A 309 12.16 -19.64 -17.93
C HIS A 309 11.17 -18.49 -18.04
N PHE A 310 11.63 -17.36 -18.54
CA PHE A 310 10.80 -16.19 -18.77
C PHE A 310 11.02 -15.61 -20.16
N THR A 311 10.00 -14.92 -20.66
CA THR A 311 10.04 -14.12 -21.88
C THR A 311 9.47 -12.74 -21.58
N ILE A 312 10.14 -11.69 -22.04
CA ILE A 312 9.66 -10.31 -22.01
C ILE A 312 9.49 -9.83 -23.43
N LYS A 313 8.33 -9.27 -23.74
CA LYS A 313 7.98 -8.75 -25.07
C LYS A 313 7.51 -7.32 -25.02
N ASP A 314 7.76 -6.57 -26.09
CA ASP A 314 7.11 -5.29 -26.34
C ASP A 314 5.66 -5.50 -26.78
N ALA A 315 4.71 -4.85 -26.11
CA ALA A 315 3.28 -5.09 -26.34
C ALA A 315 2.77 -4.63 -27.73
N ASP A 316 3.48 -3.71 -28.38
CA ASP A 316 3.07 -3.14 -29.66
C ASP A 316 3.61 -3.93 -30.85
N SER A 317 4.87 -4.32 -30.77
CA SER A 317 5.58 -5.02 -31.85
C SER A 317 5.59 -6.54 -31.72
N ASP A 318 5.19 -7.08 -30.56
CA ASP A 318 5.40 -8.49 -30.15
C ASP A 318 6.87 -8.93 -30.17
N GLN A 319 7.81 -7.97 -30.28
CA GLN A 319 9.24 -8.24 -30.29
C GLN A 319 9.67 -8.82 -28.94
N VAL A 320 10.36 -9.96 -28.97
CA VAL A 320 11.01 -10.53 -27.78
C VAL A 320 12.22 -9.68 -27.42
N LEU A 321 12.17 -9.03 -26.26
CA LEU A 321 13.22 -8.15 -25.74
C LEU A 321 14.24 -8.94 -24.91
N LEU A 322 13.78 -9.91 -24.12
CA LEU A 322 14.63 -10.77 -23.31
C LEU A 322 13.96 -12.12 -23.10
N LYS A 323 14.72 -13.21 -23.25
CA LYS A 323 14.27 -14.57 -22.98
C LYS A 323 15.40 -15.39 -22.38
N LYS A 324 15.18 -15.95 -21.18
CA LYS A 324 16.21 -16.68 -20.44
C LYS A 324 15.61 -17.81 -19.60
N ASN A 325 16.43 -18.82 -19.34
CA ASN A 325 16.22 -19.75 -18.23
C ASN A 325 16.74 -19.11 -16.94
N PHE A 326 16.15 -19.46 -15.80
CA PHE A 326 16.58 -18.98 -14.49
C PHE A 326 16.59 -20.11 -13.47
N LYS A 327 17.41 -19.91 -12.43
CA LYS A 327 17.50 -20.78 -11.26
C LYS A 327 17.68 -19.92 -10.01
N VAL A 328 16.68 -19.88 -9.14
CA VAL A 328 16.68 -19.04 -7.94
C VAL A 328 16.61 -19.91 -6.69
N GLY A 329 17.58 -19.72 -5.78
CA GLY A 329 17.62 -20.42 -4.50
C GLY A 329 16.38 -20.17 -3.63
N LYS A 330 16.18 -21.03 -2.62
CA LYS A 330 15.08 -20.90 -1.64
C LYS A 330 15.05 -19.51 -1.01
N ASN A 331 13.86 -18.93 -0.88
CA ASN A 331 13.66 -17.59 -0.32
C ASN A 331 14.62 -16.52 -0.92
N GLY A 332 15.03 -16.68 -2.18
CA GLY A 332 16.09 -15.90 -2.81
C GLY A 332 15.60 -14.87 -3.82
N LYS A 333 16.56 -14.15 -4.41
CA LYS A 333 16.36 -13.29 -5.59
C LYS A 333 17.53 -13.43 -6.55
N LEU A 334 17.28 -13.12 -7.82
CA LEU A 334 18.27 -13.18 -8.90
C LEU A 334 18.03 -12.01 -9.86
N ALA A 335 19.09 -11.27 -10.21
CA ALA A 335 19.05 -10.25 -11.26
C ALA A 335 19.52 -10.87 -12.59
N GLU A 336 18.70 -10.79 -13.63
CA GLU A 336 18.93 -11.49 -14.91
C GLU A 336 19.08 -10.55 -16.11
N GLY A 337 19.89 -9.51 -15.94
CA GLY A 337 20.16 -8.51 -16.97
C GLY A 337 19.21 -7.33 -16.89
N SER A 338 19.13 -6.58 -17.99
CA SER A 338 18.36 -5.34 -18.07
C SER A 338 17.81 -5.12 -19.48
N LEU A 339 16.74 -4.33 -19.55
CA LEU A 339 16.20 -3.80 -20.79
C LEU A 339 16.69 -2.36 -21.00
N PRO A 340 16.87 -1.89 -22.24
CA PRO A 340 17.28 -0.52 -22.50
C PRO A 340 16.32 0.50 -21.85
N ALA A 341 16.87 1.61 -21.39
CA ALA A 341 16.04 2.77 -21.06
C ALA A 341 15.27 3.23 -22.30
N THR A 342 14.08 3.80 -22.10
CA THR A 342 13.22 4.26 -23.18
C THR A 342 12.70 5.65 -22.89
N GLU A 343 12.69 6.50 -23.91
CA GLU A 343 12.12 7.85 -23.86
C GLU A 343 10.61 7.82 -24.10
N GLU A 344 10.16 6.93 -24.99
CA GLU A 344 8.75 6.75 -25.33
C GLU A 344 8.05 5.81 -24.33
N PRO A 345 6.77 6.04 -24.02
CA PRO A 345 6.01 5.11 -23.21
C PRO A 345 5.95 3.72 -23.84
N LYS A 346 6.31 2.69 -23.07
CA LYS A 346 6.26 1.28 -23.47
C LYS A 346 5.50 0.45 -22.44
N LEU A 347 4.79 -0.55 -22.95
CA LEU A 347 4.32 -1.66 -22.12
C LEU A 347 5.12 -2.91 -22.49
N TRP A 348 5.73 -3.51 -21.48
CA TRP A 348 6.40 -4.80 -21.61
C TRP A 348 5.58 -5.88 -20.95
N LEU A 349 5.26 -6.92 -21.71
CA LEU A 349 4.55 -8.11 -21.23
C LEU A 349 5.58 -9.14 -20.75
N ILE A 350 5.37 -9.66 -19.55
CA ILE A 350 6.26 -10.61 -18.88
C ILE A 350 5.51 -11.92 -18.72
N GLU A 351 6.07 -13.00 -19.26
CA GLU A 351 5.54 -14.35 -19.08
C GLU A 351 6.63 -15.23 -18.49
N TRP A 352 6.29 -16.08 -17.53
CA TRP A 352 7.22 -17.08 -17.01
C TRP A 352 6.54 -18.38 -16.65
N GLU A 353 7.32 -19.45 -16.69
CA GLU A 353 6.89 -20.79 -16.35
C GLU A 353 7.78 -21.39 -15.27
N VAL A 354 7.15 -22.01 -14.28
CA VAL A 354 7.81 -22.81 -13.22
C VAL A 354 7.08 -24.15 -13.14
N GLY A 355 7.76 -25.22 -13.56
CA GLY A 355 7.11 -26.52 -13.76
C GLY A 355 5.98 -26.41 -14.78
N ALA A 356 4.78 -26.85 -14.41
CA ALA A 356 3.58 -26.77 -15.27
C ALA A 356 2.78 -25.46 -15.13
N LYS A 357 3.19 -24.54 -14.25
CA LYS A 357 2.45 -23.31 -13.98
C LYS A 357 2.98 -22.18 -14.84
N LYS A 358 2.06 -21.47 -15.50
CA LYS A 358 2.32 -20.26 -16.26
C LYS A 358 1.83 -19.05 -15.50
N TYR A 359 2.56 -17.94 -15.62
CA TYR A 359 2.24 -16.70 -14.95
C TYR A 359 2.50 -15.53 -15.89
N THR A 360 1.80 -14.42 -15.62
CA THR A 360 1.93 -13.19 -16.37
C THR A 360 2.08 -11.99 -15.45
N ASN A 361 2.80 -11.00 -15.94
CA ASN A 361 2.99 -9.70 -15.33
C ASN A 361 3.27 -8.68 -16.44
N HIS A 362 3.38 -7.41 -16.10
CA HIS A 362 3.72 -6.37 -17.04
C HIS A 362 4.59 -5.31 -16.40
N TYR A 363 5.22 -4.48 -17.20
CA TYR A 363 5.89 -3.28 -16.74
C TYR A 363 5.51 -2.11 -17.64
N PHE A 364 4.99 -1.07 -17.02
CA PHE A 364 4.67 0.17 -17.70
C PHE A 364 5.87 1.13 -17.57
N ALA A 365 6.65 1.22 -18.64
CA ALA A 365 7.81 2.10 -18.74
C ALA A 365 7.37 3.44 -19.33
N TYR A 366 7.62 4.53 -18.60
CA TYR A 366 7.31 5.88 -19.06
C TYR A 366 8.15 6.88 -18.25
N GLN A 367 8.41 8.04 -18.83
CA GLN A 367 8.88 9.24 -18.13
C GLN A 367 7.63 10.07 -17.83
N PRO A 368 7.53 10.71 -16.66
CA PRO A 368 6.38 10.64 -15.72
C PRO A 368 5.00 10.98 -16.28
N HIS A 369 4.91 11.52 -17.49
CA HIS A 369 3.69 11.90 -18.16
C HIS A 369 3.43 11.05 -19.42
N VAL A 370 2.22 10.49 -19.50
CA VAL A 370 1.74 9.67 -20.62
C VAL A 370 0.26 9.96 -20.88
N GLY A 371 -0.21 9.92 -22.12
CA GLY A 371 -1.65 10.07 -22.38
C GLY A 371 -2.45 8.86 -21.87
N LEU A 372 -3.62 9.07 -21.25
CA LEU A 372 -4.49 7.98 -20.80
C LEU A 372 -4.84 7.00 -21.93
N ASP A 373 -5.08 7.50 -23.15
CA ASP A 373 -5.42 6.65 -24.30
C ASP A 373 -4.29 5.69 -24.70
N VAL A 374 -3.04 6.06 -24.45
CA VAL A 374 -1.88 5.18 -24.68
C VAL A 374 -1.99 3.94 -23.80
N TYR A 375 -2.28 4.14 -22.51
CA TYR A 375 -2.47 3.03 -21.58
C TYR A 375 -3.74 2.23 -21.88
N LEU A 376 -4.85 2.91 -22.21
CA LEU A 376 -6.13 2.24 -22.49
C LEU A 376 -6.05 1.29 -23.70
N LYS A 377 -5.20 1.59 -24.69
CA LYS A 377 -4.91 0.68 -25.80
C LYS A 377 -4.37 -0.67 -25.32
N TRP A 378 -3.58 -0.68 -24.25
CA TRP A 378 -2.93 -1.87 -23.71
C TRP A 378 -3.74 -2.59 -22.64
N LEU A 379 -4.64 -1.90 -21.94
CA LEU A 379 -5.40 -2.47 -20.83
C LEU A 379 -6.09 -3.83 -21.15
N PRO A 380 -6.64 -4.07 -22.36
CA PRO A 380 -7.20 -5.38 -22.71
C PRO A 380 -6.18 -6.54 -22.70
N LEU A 381 -4.89 -6.25 -22.96
CA LEU A 381 -3.79 -7.24 -22.93
C LEU A 381 -3.42 -7.65 -21.51
N LEU A 382 -3.80 -6.84 -20.52
CA LEU A 382 -3.44 -7.01 -19.11
C LEU A 382 -4.51 -7.75 -18.30
N LYS A 383 -5.49 -8.40 -18.94
CA LYS A 383 -6.60 -9.06 -18.25
C LYS A 383 -6.23 -10.39 -17.63
#